data_AF-A0ABD5WBY8-F1
#
_entry.id   AF-A0ABD5WBY8-F1
#
_cell.length_a   1.000
_cell.length_b   1.000
_cell.length_c   1.000
_cell.angle_alpha   90.00
_cell.angle_beta   90.00
_cell.angle_gamma   90.00
#
_symmetry.space_group_name_H-M   'P 1'
#
loop_
_entity.id
_entity.type
_entity.pdbx_description
1 polymer ?
#
loop_
_entity_poly.entity_id
_entity_poly.type
_entity_poly.pdbx_seq_one_letter_code
_entity_poly.pdbx_strand_id
1 'polypeptide(L)'
;MESWLRSLTRIHHYTYPIVAVCGLLATVTLSEPGAHVAAVGPVRFDPFYASLVAFGALLLLSVTDAYDPSDYGLGSSDGEE
;
A
#
# COMPACT_ATOMS: atom_id res chain seq x y z
N MET A 1 -10.66 -19.32 -17.62
CA MET A 1 -10.60 -17.85 -17.78
C MET A 1 -10.75 -17.16 -16.43
N GLU A 2 -11.72 -17.57 -15.62
CA GLU A 2 -11.97 -17.02 -14.27
C GLU A 2 -10.79 -17.20 -13.29
N SER A 3 -10.08 -18.33 -13.33
CA SER A 3 -8.87 -18.55 -12.51
C SER A 3 -7.72 -17.59 -12.84
N TRP A 4 -7.61 -17.16 -14.10
CA TRP A 4 -6.61 -16.20 -14.55
C TRP A 4 -6.97 -14.78 -14.11
N LEU A 5 -8.25 -14.40 -14.23
CA LEU A 5 -8.75 -13.12 -13.72
C LEU A 5 -8.59 -13.01 -12.19
N ARG A 6 -8.92 -14.08 -11.45
CA ARG A 6 -8.72 -14.17 -9.99
C ARG A 6 -7.25 -14.04 -9.60
N SER A 7 -6.33 -14.58 -10.40
CA SER A 7 -4.89 -14.42 -10.16
C SER A 7 -4.44 -12.98 -10.41
N LEU A 8 -4.98 -12.32 -11.44
CA LEU A 8 -4.64 -10.94 -11.79
C LEU A 8 -5.14 -9.94 -10.73
N THR A 9 -6.38 -10.08 -10.27
CA THR A 9 -6.96 -9.24 -9.20
C THR A 9 -6.23 -9.45 -7.88
N ARG A 10 -5.86 -10.70 -7.57
CA ARG A 10 -5.05 -11.02 -6.40
C ARG A 10 -3.67 -10.34 -6.44
N ILE A 11 -2.98 -10.39 -7.58
CA ILE A 11 -1.68 -9.70 -7.75
C ILE A 11 -1.85 -8.18 -7.61
N HIS A 12 -2.90 -7.62 -8.21
CA HIS A 12 -3.20 -6.19 -8.11
C HIS A 12 -3.44 -5.77 -6.64
N HIS A 13 -4.26 -6.52 -5.90
CA HIS A 13 -4.53 -6.30 -4.48
C HIS A 13 -3.25 -6.30 -3.65
N TYR A 14 -2.36 -7.29 -3.87
CA TYR A 14 -1.11 -7.41 -3.13
C TYR A 14 0.04 -6.52 -3.67
N THR A 15 -0.17 -5.77 -4.74
CA THR A 15 0.84 -4.79 -5.19
C THR A 15 0.95 -3.62 -4.22
N TYR A 16 -0.18 -3.16 -3.68
CA TYR A 16 -0.23 -2.06 -2.72
C TYR A 16 0.58 -2.28 -1.42
N PRO A 17 0.47 -3.44 -0.72
CA PRO A 17 1.31 -3.71 0.45
C PRO A 17 2.79 -3.81 0.09
N ILE A 18 3.12 -4.43 -1.05
CA ILE A 18 4.52 -4.55 -1.50
C ILE A 18 5.12 -3.16 -1.73
N VAL A 19 4.41 -2.29 -2.43
CA VAL A 19 4.84 -0.90 -2.66
C VAL A 19 4.99 -0.15 -1.32
N ALA A 20 4.05 -0.34 -0.39
CA ALA A 20 4.14 0.29 0.93
C ALA A 20 5.37 -0.18 1.74
N VAL A 21 5.65 -1.48 1.77
CA VAL A 21 6.82 -2.05 2.46
C VAL A 21 8.12 -1.60 1.80
N CYS A 22 8.23 -1.72 0.47
CA CYS A 22 9.39 -1.26 -0.28
C CYS A 22 9.64 0.23 -0.09
N GLY A 23 8.58 1.04 -0.11
CA GLY A 23 8.62 2.47 0.16
C GLY A 23 9.16 2.78 1.55
N LEU A 24 8.62 2.13 2.59
CA LEU A 24 9.11 2.26 3.98
C LEU A 24 10.59 1.91 4.11
N LEU A 25 11.01 0.77 3.54
CA LEU A 25 12.41 0.35 3.60
C LEU A 25 13.32 1.34 2.90
N ALA A 26 12.95 1.81 1.71
CA ALA A 26 13.71 2.83 0.99
C ALA A 26 13.79 4.14 1.79
N THR A 27 12.70 4.59 2.42
CA THR A 27 12.71 5.77 3.29
C THR A 27 13.68 5.60 4.45
N VAL A 28 13.62 4.49 5.18
CA VAL A 28 14.47 4.26 6.37
C VAL A 28 15.95 4.07 6.01
N THR A 29 16.24 3.46 4.85
CA THR A 29 17.62 3.12 4.47
C THR A 29 18.33 4.20 3.66
N LEU A 30 17.59 4.96 2.84
CA LEU A 30 18.18 5.91 1.89
C LEU A 30 17.94 7.37 2.28
N SER A 31 17.03 7.66 3.21
CA SER A 31 16.72 9.03 3.62
C SER A 31 17.14 9.29 5.05
N GLU A 32 17.71 10.47 5.27
CA GLU A 32 18.11 10.94 6.60
C GLU A 32 17.08 11.95 7.13
N PRO A 33 16.58 11.79 8.37
CA PRO A 33 15.69 12.76 8.98
C PRO A 33 16.41 14.11 9.12
N GLY A 34 15.72 15.19 8.74
CA GLY A 34 16.25 16.55 8.81
C GLY A 34 17.17 16.96 7.66
N ALA A 35 17.51 16.07 6.72
CA ALA A 35 18.39 16.40 5.59
C ALA A 35 17.75 17.38 4.58
N HIS A 36 16.43 17.29 4.40
CA HIS A 36 15.68 18.05 3.39
C HIS A 36 14.49 18.80 4.00
N VAL A 37 14.70 19.54 5.09
CA VAL A 37 13.63 20.31 5.73
C VAL A 37 13.22 21.49 4.85
N ALA A 38 11.97 21.47 4.39
CA ALA A 38 11.34 22.62 3.75
C ALA A 38 10.61 23.45 4.81
N ALA A 39 10.77 24.77 4.78
CA ALA A 39 10.06 25.68 5.68
C ALA A 39 9.21 26.64 4.84
N VAL A 40 7.92 26.73 5.17
CA VAL A 40 6.98 27.70 4.59
C VAL A 40 6.35 28.47 5.76
N GLY A 41 6.87 29.65 6.04
CA GLY A 41 6.47 30.43 7.22
C GLY A 41 6.79 29.70 8.53
N PRO A 42 5.84 29.56 9.48
CA PRO A 42 6.08 28.82 10.73
C PRO A 42 6.05 27.29 10.56
N VAL A 43 5.61 26.80 9.39
CA VAL A 43 5.47 25.37 9.14
C VAL A 43 6.79 24.81 8.65
N ARG A 44 7.29 23.77 9.32
CA ARG A 44 8.45 22.99 8.91
C ARG A 44 7.97 21.62 8.47
N PHE A 45 8.36 21.23 7.26
CA PHE A 45 8.02 19.96 6.65
C PHE A 45 9.30 19.18 6.39
N ASP A 46 9.29 17.92 6.79
CA ASP A 46 10.39 17.00 6.54
C ASP A 46 9.87 15.85 5.68
N PRO A 47 10.38 15.68 4.45
CA PRO A 47 9.93 14.64 3.54
C PRO A 47 10.20 13.23 4.10
N PHE A 48 11.16 13.05 5.01
CA PHE A 48 11.38 11.78 5.70
C PHE A 48 10.15 11.37 6.51
N TYR A 49 9.68 12.24 7.41
CA TYR A 49 8.52 11.93 8.24
C TYR A 49 7.23 11.86 7.42
N ALA A 50 7.12 12.68 6.37
CA ALA A 50 5.97 12.64 5.48
C ALA A 50 5.88 11.33 4.70
N SER A 51 6.99 10.85 4.15
CA SER A 51 7.03 9.56 3.45
C SER A 51 6.85 8.39 4.41
N LEU A 52 7.42 8.44 5.61
CA LEU A 52 7.21 7.44 6.66
C LEU A 52 5.72 7.32 7.02
N VAL A 53 5.04 8.44 7.25
CA VAL A 53 3.60 8.46 7.56
C VAL A 53 2.78 7.98 6.36
N ALA A 54 3.11 8.43 5.15
CA ALA A 54 2.37 8.04 3.94
C ALA A 54 2.46 6.53 3.67
N PHE A 55 3.68 5.96 3.63
CA PHE A 55 3.85 4.53 3.41
C PHE A 55 3.36 3.69 4.60
N GLY A 56 3.50 4.19 5.83
CA GLY A 56 2.89 3.57 7.01
C GLY A 56 1.36 3.51 6.93
N ALA A 57 0.71 4.59 6.51
CA ALA A 57 -0.73 4.64 6.31
C ALA A 57 -1.17 3.70 5.17
N LEU A 58 -0.44 3.66 4.05
CA LEU A 58 -0.70 2.73 2.96
C LEU A 58 -0.56 1.26 3.40
N LEU A 59 0.44 0.96 4.23
CA LEU A 59 0.61 -0.38 4.78
C LEU A 59 -0.55 -0.76 5.71
N LEU A 60 -0.93 0.14 6.61
CA LEU A 60 -2.08 -0.07 7.50
C LEU A 60 -3.36 -0.31 6.70
N LEU A 61 -3.65 0.56 5.72
CA LEU A 61 -4.81 0.41 4.85
C LEU A 61 -4.79 -0.95 4.14
N SER A 62 -3.63 -1.33 3.61
CA SER A 62 -3.46 -2.60 2.91
C SER A 62 -3.60 -3.83 3.81
N VAL A 63 -3.24 -3.75 5.09
CA VAL A 63 -3.41 -4.87 6.03
C VAL A 63 -4.85 -4.97 6.52
N THR A 64 -5.56 -3.85 6.60
CA THR A 64 -7.00 -3.84 6.93
C THR A 64 -7.89 -4.26 5.77
N ASP A 65 -7.39 -4.14 4.54
CA ASP A 65 -8.12 -4.49 3.33
C ASP A 65 -7.87 -5.95 2.93
N ALA A 66 -8.80 -6.84 3.30
CA ALA A 66 -8.74 -8.24 2.94
C ALA A 66 -9.19 -8.44 1.50
N TYR A 67 -8.44 -9.22 0.73
CA TYR A 67 -8.85 -9.58 -0.64
C TYR A 67 -10.15 -10.40 -0.60
N ASP A 68 -11.24 -9.83 -1.10
CA ASP A 68 -12.48 -10.53 -1.37
C ASP A 68 -12.68 -10.66 -2.90
N PRO A 69 -12.72 -11.87 -3.47
CA PRO A 69 -13.04 -12.07 -4.88
C PRO A 69 -14.38 -11.45 -5.30
N SER A 70 -15.36 -11.39 -4.40
CA SER A 70 -16.69 -10.87 -4.69
C SER A 70 -16.72 -9.37 -4.95
N ASP A 71 -15.77 -8.60 -4.39
CA ASP A 71 -15.57 -7.16 -4.67
C ASP A 71 -15.21 -6.89 -6.13
N TYR A 72 -14.68 -7.91 -6.82
CA TYR A 72 -14.34 -7.86 -8.25
C TYR A 72 -15.41 -8.48 -9.14
N GLY A 73 -16.60 -8.79 -8.60
CA GLY A 73 -17.64 -9.51 -9.31
C GLY A 73 -17.28 -10.96 -9.62
N LEU A 74 -16.23 -11.49 -8.98
CA LEU A 74 -15.85 -12.91 -9.04
C LEU A 74 -16.55 -13.65 -7.90
N GLY A 75 -17.89 -13.69 -7.97
CA GLY A 75 -18.70 -14.50 -7.07
C GLY A 75 -18.37 -15.98 -7.27
N SER A 76 -18.33 -16.72 -6.16
CA SER A 76 -18.23 -18.19 -6.15
C SER A 76 -19.17 -18.80 -7.18
N SER A 77 -18.63 -19.40 -8.25
CA SER A 77 -19.31 -20.55 -8.84
C SER A 77 -19.43 -21.58 -7.72
N ASP A 78 -20.67 -21.73 -7.28
CA ASP A 78 -21.24 -22.87 -6.56
C ASP A 78 -21.07 -22.90 -5.05
N GLY A 79 -22.08 -22.37 -4.36
CA GLY A 79 -22.72 -23.18 -3.33
C GLY A 79 -23.79 -24.03 -4.02
N GLU A 80 -23.62 -25.35 -4.00
CA GLU A 80 -24.65 -26.41 -3.80
C GLU A 80 -24.05 -27.77 -4.25
N GLU A 81 -23.86 -28.64 -3.23
CA GLU A 81 -23.60 -30.10 -3.24
C GLU A 81 -22.24 -30.67 -3.71
#